data_AF-A0A3C1T8I8-F1
#
_entry.id   AF-A0A3C1T8I8-F1
#
_cell.length_a   1.000
_cell.length_b   1.000
_cell.length_c   1.000
_cell.angle_alpha   90.00
_cell.angle_beta   90.00
_cell.angle_gamma   90.00
#
_symmetry.space_group_name_H-M   'P 1'
#
loop_
_entity.id
_entity.type
_entity.pdbx_description
1 polymer ?
#
loop_
_entity_poly.entity_id
_entity_poly.type
_entity_poly.pdbx_seq_one_letter_code
_entity_poly.pdbx_strand_id
1 'polypeptide(L)'
;MKKIFTYSVLAAFVAVLFTSCRKDVVVYDDHSWWLSQEQGDVVYSSNSCGFYVVETNYGYTIIQNLDGLRTYAGDVMYGNFGGFGTRSFYNHSAGVVTRGNVVQYDLTYNEAQEAIDYYCPYGKANGLKITVSANAQAKIPRAAAPVNK
;
A
#
# COMPACT_ATOMS: atom_id res chain seq x y z
N MET A 1 64.36 -9.77 13.38
CA MET A 1 63.11 -10.34 12.83
C MET A 1 61.83 -9.98 13.59
N LYS A 2 61.85 -9.43 14.82
CA LYS A 2 60.63 -9.10 15.58
C LYS A 2 59.85 -7.86 15.07
N LYS A 3 60.53 -6.85 14.53
CA LYS A 3 59.89 -5.58 14.11
C LYS A 3 58.99 -5.72 12.88
N ILE A 4 59.34 -6.61 11.95
CA ILE A 4 58.59 -6.82 10.70
C ILE A 4 57.21 -7.38 11.03
N PHE A 5 57.12 -8.34 11.95
CA PHE A 5 55.86 -8.89 12.44
C PHE A 5 54.95 -7.83 13.08
N THR A 6 55.54 -6.87 13.80
CA THR A 6 54.78 -5.79 14.45
C THR A 6 54.14 -4.84 13.44
N TYR A 7 54.86 -4.51 12.35
CA TYR A 7 54.32 -3.65 11.30
C TYR A 7 53.23 -4.34 10.47
N SER A 8 53.33 -5.64 10.24
CA SER A 8 52.30 -6.42 9.54
C SER A 8 50.98 -6.46 10.31
N VAL A 9 51.04 -6.67 11.63
CA VAL A 9 49.85 -6.68 12.49
C VAL A 9 49.20 -5.31 12.55
N LEU A 10 50.00 -4.24 12.66
CA LEU A 10 49.49 -2.87 12.69
C LEU A 10 48.83 -2.48 11.36
N ALA A 11 49.43 -2.84 10.23
CA ALA A 11 48.87 -2.60 8.91
C ALA A 11 47.54 -3.34 8.68
N ALA A 12 47.45 -4.60 9.14
CA ALA A 12 46.21 -5.37 9.08
C ALA A 12 45.10 -4.75 9.94
N PHE A 13 45.44 -4.28 11.15
CA PHE A 13 44.47 -3.62 12.04
C PHE A 13 43.92 -2.32 11.44
N VAL A 14 44.80 -1.52 10.84
CA VAL A 14 44.43 -0.28 10.14
C VAL A 14 43.53 -0.58 8.95
N ALA A 15 43.85 -1.61 8.14
CA ALA A 15 43.01 -2.02 7.01
C ALA A 15 41.60 -2.46 7.44
N VAL A 16 41.46 -3.17 8.56
CA VAL A 16 40.14 -3.58 9.10
C VAL A 16 39.34 -2.37 9.58
N LEU A 17 39.98 -1.40 10.26
CA LEU A 17 39.30 -0.20 10.75
C LEU A 17 38.83 0.72 9.61
N PHE A 18 39.60 0.83 8.53
CA PHE A 18 39.23 1.66 7.38
C PHE A 18 38.31 0.95 6.38
N THR A 19 38.19 -0.38 6.40
CA THR A 19 37.19 -1.12 5.60
C THR A 19 35.86 -1.30 6.30
N SER A 20 35.77 -1.08 7.63
CA SER A 20 34.49 -1.11 8.35
C SER A 20 33.60 0.12 8.13
N CYS A 21 34.15 1.21 7.59
CA CYS A 21 33.38 2.34 7.08
C CYS A 21 32.76 2.00 5.72
N ARG A 22 31.78 1.11 5.73
CA ARG A 22 30.79 1.04 4.66
C ARG A 22 29.93 2.28 4.77
N LYS A 23 29.79 3.02 3.67
CA LYS A 23 28.77 4.06 3.54
C LYS A 23 27.46 3.38 3.88
N ASP A 24 26.81 3.80 4.96
CA ASP A 24 25.41 3.45 5.15
C ASP A 24 24.71 3.94 3.89
N VAL A 25 24.23 2.99 3.10
CA VAL A 25 23.18 3.32 2.15
C VAL A 25 22.06 3.71 3.08
N VAL A 26 21.88 5.01 3.28
CA VAL A 26 20.61 5.54 3.73
C VAL A 26 19.66 5.07 2.65
N VAL A 27 19.11 3.87 2.85
CA VAL A 27 17.85 3.49 2.24
C VAL A 27 16.95 4.56 2.83
N TYR A 28 16.72 5.62 2.04
CA TYR A 28 15.63 6.52 2.31
C TYR A 28 14.45 5.59 2.25
N ASP A 29 14.03 5.13 3.42
CA ASP A 29 12.85 4.34 3.58
C ASP A 29 11.74 5.33 3.28
N ASP A 30 11.42 5.46 1.98
CA ASP A 30 10.54 6.45 1.37
C ASP A 30 9.07 6.23 1.81
N HIS A 31 8.87 5.60 2.97
CA HIS A 31 7.63 5.63 3.73
C HIS A 31 7.11 7.07 3.89
N SER A 32 7.98 8.07 4.04
CA SER A 32 7.57 9.47 4.12
C SER A 32 6.77 9.93 2.89
N TRP A 33 7.17 9.51 1.68
CA TRP A 33 6.41 9.79 0.47
C TRP A 33 5.05 9.09 0.49
N TRP A 34 4.99 7.80 0.85
CA TRP A 34 3.73 7.05 0.94
C TRP A 34 2.78 7.62 1.99
N LEU A 35 3.28 7.98 3.17
CA LEU A 35 2.49 8.57 4.25
C LEU A 35 1.97 9.97 3.91
N SER A 36 2.54 10.61 2.87
CA SER A 36 2.00 11.87 2.32
C SER A 36 0.87 11.66 1.31
N GLN A 37 0.65 10.42 0.84
CA GLN A 37 -0.44 10.08 -0.07
C GLN A 37 -1.76 9.92 0.70
N GLU A 38 -2.86 9.79 -0.05
CA GLU A 38 -4.17 9.49 0.53
C GLU A 38 -4.13 8.15 1.27
N GLN A 39 -4.70 8.12 2.49
CA GLN A 39 -4.93 6.91 3.26
C GLN A 39 -6.30 6.33 2.90
N GLY A 40 -6.36 5.00 2.77
CA GLY A 40 -7.60 4.24 2.65
C GLY A 40 -7.56 2.96 3.48
N ASP A 41 -8.73 2.49 3.89
CA ASP A 41 -8.87 1.24 4.66
C ASP A 41 -9.48 0.17 3.75
N VAL A 42 -8.89 -1.01 3.72
CA VAL A 42 -9.41 -2.11 2.91
C VAL A 42 -10.65 -2.68 3.59
N VAL A 43 -11.82 -2.47 2.98
CA VAL A 43 -13.11 -2.87 3.55
C VAL A 43 -13.65 -4.19 2.98
N TYR A 44 -12.99 -4.69 1.95
CA TYR A 44 -13.23 -6.01 1.37
C TYR A 44 -11.99 -6.48 0.62
N SER A 45 -11.69 -7.76 0.69
CA SER A 45 -10.68 -8.39 -0.18
C SER A 45 -11.04 -9.84 -0.43
N SER A 46 -10.92 -10.27 -1.68
CA SER A 46 -11.06 -11.68 -2.02
C SER A 46 -9.97 -12.14 -2.98
N ASN A 47 -9.21 -13.12 -2.51
CA ASN A 47 -8.16 -13.76 -3.29
C ASN A 47 -8.72 -14.63 -4.44
N SER A 48 -10.00 -15.03 -4.39
CA SER A 48 -10.58 -15.88 -5.44
C SER A 48 -10.95 -15.11 -6.70
N CYS A 49 -11.27 -13.82 -6.59
CA CYS A 49 -11.58 -12.97 -7.74
C CYS A 49 -10.50 -11.93 -8.05
N GLY A 50 -9.53 -11.72 -7.15
CA GLY A 50 -8.42 -10.80 -7.39
C GLY A 50 -8.83 -9.33 -7.30
N PHE A 51 -9.90 -9.01 -6.57
CA PHE A 51 -10.34 -7.65 -6.31
C PHE A 51 -10.40 -7.37 -4.82
N TYR A 52 -10.12 -6.12 -4.47
CA TYR A 52 -10.32 -5.58 -3.14
C TYR A 52 -10.95 -4.19 -3.23
N VAL A 53 -11.61 -3.78 -2.15
CA VAL A 53 -12.28 -2.49 -2.03
C VAL A 53 -11.60 -1.70 -0.93
N VAL A 54 -11.26 -0.46 -1.24
CA VAL A 54 -10.66 0.49 -0.31
C VAL A 54 -11.66 1.60 -0.04
N GLU A 55 -11.98 1.84 1.22
CA GLU A 55 -12.72 3.00 1.66
C GLU A 55 -11.75 4.14 1.94
N THR A 56 -11.92 5.25 1.23
CA THR A 56 -11.10 6.45 1.35
C THR A 56 -11.94 7.62 1.83
N ASN A 57 -11.34 8.81 1.93
CA ASN A 57 -12.09 10.03 2.25
C ASN A 57 -13.16 10.37 1.21
N TYR A 58 -13.00 9.89 -0.02
CA TYR A 58 -13.85 10.25 -1.15
C TYR A 58 -14.92 9.21 -1.50
N GLY A 59 -15.00 8.11 -0.74
CA GLY A 59 -15.93 7.02 -0.98
C GLY A 59 -15.18 5.70 -1.06
N TYR A 60 -15.56 4.86 -2.02
CA TYR A 60 -15.02 3.52 -2.19
C TYR A 60 -14.33 3.38 -3.55
N THR A 61 -13.19 2.70 -3.55
CA THR A 61 -12.38 2.43 -4.73
C THR A 61 -12.23 0.94 -4.93
N ILE A 62 -12.52 0.47 -6.13
CA ILE A 62 -12.41 -0.93 -6.54
C ILE A 62 -11.08 -1.12 -7.25
N ILE A 63 -10.26 -2.05 -6.74
CA ILE A 63 -8.92 -2.28 -7.26
C ILE A 63 -8.75 -3.75 -7.62
N GLN A 64 -8.35 -3.98 -8.86
CA GLN A 64 -7.87 -5.29 -9.29
C GLN A 64 -6.42 -5.46 -8.81
N ASN A 65 -6.19 -6.52 -8.05
CA ASN A 65 -4.85 -6.90 -7.61
C ASN A 65 -4.07 -7.54 -8.76
N LEU A 66 -2.88 -7.00 -9.07
CA LEU A 66 -2.05 -7.49 -10.17
C LEU A 66 -0.88 -8.35 -9.72
N ASP A 67 -0.49 -8.28 -8.45
CA ASP A 67 0.71 -8.96 -7.94
C ASP A 67 0.37 -10.29 -7.24
N GLY A 68 -0.91 -10.59 -7.02
CA GLY A 68 -1.34 -11.76 -6.26
C GLY A 68 -0.92 -11.72 -4.79
N LEU A 69 -0.36 -10.59 -4.33
CA LEU A 69 -0.03 -10.33 -2.94
C LEU A 69 -1.33 -10.14 -2.16
N ARG A 70 -1.47 -10.80 -1.01
CA ARG A 70 -2.73 -10.79 -0.25
C ARG A 70 -2.84 -9.48 0.51
N THR A 71 -3.65 -8.56 -0.02
CA THR A 71 -4.25 -7.47 0.75
C THR A 71 -5.43 -8.05 1.53
N TYR A 72 -5.56 -7.73 2.81
CA TYR A 72 -6.64 -8.25 3.66
C TYR A 72 -7.62 -7.15 4.04
N ALA A 73 -8.87 -7.54 4.30
CA ALA A 73 -9.83 -6.62 4.91
C ALA A 73 -9.31 -6.18 6.29
N GLY A 74 -9.34 -4.87 6.54
CA GLY A 74 -8.75 -4.20 7.70
C GLY A 74 -7.36 -3.61 7.46
N ASP A 75 -6.72 -3.90 6.32
CA ASP A 75 -5.40 -3.30 6.02
C ASP A 75 -5.52 -1.80 5.76
N VAL A 76 -4.51 -1.05 6.22
CA VAL A 76 -4.36 0.38 5.94
C VAL A 76 -3.45 0.55 4.74
N MET A 77 -3.93 1.26 3.73
CA MET A 77 -3.22 1.48 2.47
C MET A 77 -3.01 2.96 2.19
N TYR A 78 -1.90 3.25 1.53
CA TYR A 78 -1.56 4.59 1.05
C TYR A 78 -1.31 4.58 -0.45
N GLY A 79 -1.81 5.60 -1.15
CA GLY A 79 -1.58 5.78 -2.57
C GLY A 79 -2.57 6.74 -3.20
N ASN A 80 -2.62 6.74 -4.54
CA ASN A 80 -3.62 7.51 -5.27
C ASN A 80 -4.83 6.60 -5.56
N PHE A 81 -5.95 6.82 -4.87
CA PHE A 81 -7.18 6.06 -5.10
C PHE A 81 -8.14 6.74 -6.09
N GLY A 82 -7.96 8.03 -6.37
CA GLY A 82 -8.84 8.86 -7.19
C GLY A 82 -8.44 8.94 -8.68
N GLY A 83 -8.62 7.84 -9.41
CA GLY A 83 -8.48 7.84 -10.87
C GLY A 83 -8.28 6.44 -11.44
N PHE A 84 -8.58 6.23 -12.72
CA PHE A 84 -8.43 4.92 -13.36
C PHE A 84 -6.97 4.55 -13.65
N GLY A 85 -6.70 3.25 -13.75
CA GLY A 85 -5.46 2.70 -14.30
C GLY A 85 -4.52 2.07 -13.27
N THR A 86 -3.48 1.43 -13.80
CA THR A 86 -2.47 0.70 -13.03
C THR A 86 -1.54 1.64 -12.27
N ARG A 87 -1.36 1.35 -10.98
CA ARG A 87 -0.47 2.11 -10.09
C ARG A 87 -0.02 1.24 -8.91
N SER A 88 0.90 1.78 -8.14
CA SER A 88 1.41 1.16 -6.92
C SER A 88 0.73 1.75 -5.69
N PHE A 89 0.57 0.90 -4.68
CA PHE A 89 0.00 1.23 -3.39
C PHE A 89 0.85 0.63 -2.28
N TYR A 90 1.05 1.38 -1.21
CA TYR A 90 1.75 0.91 -0.03
C TYR A 90 0.76 0.37 0.98
N ASN A 91 0.83 -0.94 1.25
CA ASN A 91 0.12 -1.56 2.35
C ASN A 91 0.94 -1.34 3.62
N HIS A 92 0.50 -0.39 4.44
CA HIS A 92 1.19 -0.01 5.66
C HIS A 92 1.11 -1.11 6.72
N SER A 93 -0.04 -1.78 6.83
CA SER A 93 -0.23 -2.90 7.76
C SER A 93 0.74 -4.06 7.49
N ALA A 94 1.03 -4.33 6.22
CA ALA A 94 1.93 -5.40 5.80
C ALA A 94 3.38 -4.95 5.49
N GLY A 95 3.65 -3.65 5.44
CA GLY A 95 4.97 -3.10 5.13
C GLY A 95 5.45 -3.38 3.69
N VAL A 96 4.53 -3.52 2.74
CA VAL A 96 4.87 -3.89 1.34
C VAL A 96 4.21 -2.96 0.32
N VAL A 97 4.88 -2.77 -0.82
CA VAL A 97 4.30 -2.09 -1.99
C VAL A 97 3.66 -3.14 -2.91
N THR A 98 2.44 -2.87 -3.33
CA THR A 98 1.63 -3.72 -4.22
C THR A 98 1.21 -2.93 -5.44
N ARG A 99 0.94 -3.60 -6.56
CA ARG A 99 0.39 -3.01 -7.78
C ARG A 99 -1.06 -3.42 -7.94
N GLY A 100 -1.87 -2.45 -8.33
CA GLY A 100 -3.26 -2.67 -8.65
C GLY A 100 -3.74 -1.78 -9.78
N ASN A 101 -4.79 -2.21 -10.45
CA ASN A 101 -5.50 -1.41 -11.44
C ASN A 101 -6.79 -0.87 -10.81
N VAL A 102 -6.90 0.46 -10.70
CA VAL A 102 -8.13 1.09 -10.24
C VAL A 102 -9.16 1.00 -11.37
N VAL A 103 -10.23 0.25 -11.12
CA VAL A 103 -11.30 0.03 -12.11
C VAL A 103 -12.50 0.91 -11.87
N GLN A 104 -12.72 1.35 -10.63
CA GLN A 104 -13.75 2.32 -10.21
C GLN A 104 -13.29 3.05 -8.95
N TYR A 105 -13.70 4.29 -8.75
CA TYR A 105 -13.31 5.14 -7.62
C TYR A 105 -14.42 6.16 -7.30
N ASP A 106 -14.30 6.84 -6.16
CA ASP A 106 -15.28 7.82 -5.64
C ASP A 106 -16.72 7.27 -5.59
N LEU A 107 -16.85 5.95 -5.38
CA LEU A 107 -18.16 5.29 -5.33
C LEU A 107 -18.83 5.54 -3.97
N THR A 108 -20.15 5.59 -3.97
CA THR A 108 -20.93 5.39 -2.75
C THR A 108 -20.87 3.93 -2.29
N TYR A 109 -21.28 3.66 -1.05
CA TYR A 109 -21.35 2.28 -0.53
C TYR A 109 -22.18 1.36 -1.44
N ASN A 110 -23.33 1.82 -1.91
CA ASN A 110 -24.23 1.01 -2.74
C ASN A 110 -23.62 0.72 -4.12
N GLU A 111 -22.99 1.73 -4.75
CA GLU A 111 -22.31 1.54 -6.04
C GLU A 111 -21.11 0.59 -5.91
N ALA A 112 -20.35 0.68 -4.82
CA ALA A 112 -19.25 -0.23 -4.57
C ALA A 112 -19.72 -1.67 -4.32
N GLN A 113 -20.86 -1.83 -3.63
CA GLN A 113 -21.51 -3.11 -3.44
C GLN A 113 -21.92 -3.73 -4.78
N GLU A 114 -22.57 -2.95 -5.65
CA GLU A 114 -22.96 -3.41 -6.99
C GLU A 114 -21.74 -3.73 -7.87
N ALA A 115 -20.71 -2.89 -7.80
CA ALA A 115 -19.47 -3.08 -8.56
C ALA A 115 -18.76 -4.37 -8.15
N ILE A 116 -18.64 -4.67 -6.85
CA ILE A 116 -17.99 -5.89 -6.41
C ILE A 116 -18.82 -7.13 -6.76
N ASP A 117 -20.15 -7.05 -6.72
CA ASP A 117 -21.03 -8.13 -7.17
C ASP A 117 -20.90 -8.39 -8.69
N TYR A 118 -20.55 -7.37 -9.47
CA TYR A 118 -20.24 -7.48 -10.89
C TYR A 118 -18.85 -8.09 -11.14
N TYR A 119 -17.79 -7.57 -10.52
CA TYR A 119 -16.41 -8.02 -10.74
C TYR A 119 -16.08 -9.35 -10.05
N CYS A 120 -16.78 -9.68 -8.96
CA CYS A 120 -16.55 -10.86 -8.13
C CYS A 120 -17.84 -11.70 -7.97
N PRO A 121 -18.43 -12.23 -9.05
CA PRO A 121 -19.76 -12.83 -9.03
C PRO A 121 -19.84 -14.19 -8.30
N TYR A 122 -18.72 -14.84 -8.01
CA TYR A 122 -18.66 -16.16 -7.38
C TYR A 122 -19.09 -16.18 -5.90
N GLY A 123 -19.39 -15.02 -5.28
CA GLY A 123 -19.93 -14.93 -3.92
C GLY A 123 -21.46 -14.91 -3.82
N LYS A 124 -22.20 -15.14 -4.91
CA LYS A 124 -23.66 -14.99 -5.01
C LYS A 124 -24.53 -16.00 -4.23
N ALA A 125 -23.99 -16.72 -3.26
CA ALA A 125 -24.81 -17.53 -2.35
C ALA A 125 -25.29 -16.74 -1.11
N ASN A 126 -24.71 -15.57 -0.77
CA ASN A 126 -25.13 -14.78 0.41
C ASN A 126 -24.86 -13.26 0.35
N GLY A 127 -24.57 -12.68 -0.82
CA GLY A 127 -24.36 -11.22 -0.97
C GLY A 127 -23.09 -10.74 -0.25
N LEU A 128 -22.02 -10.52 -1.01
CA LEU A 128 -20.72 -10.13 -0.47
C LEU A 128 -20.80 -8.72 0.11
N LYS A 129 -21.11 -8.56 1.41
CA LYS A 129 -21.18 -7.23 2.02
C LYS A 129 -19.79 -6.64 2.21
N ILE A 130 -19.53 -5.51 1.57
CA ILE A 130 -18.39 -4.67 1.93
C ILE A 130 -18.60 -4.13 3.36
N THR A 131 -17.54 -4.07 4.14
CA THR A 131 -17.61 -3.50 5.50
C THR A 131 -17.50 -1.98 5.45
N VAL A 132 -17.80 -1.33 6.57
CA VAL A 132 -17.47 0.09 6.78
C VAL A 132 -16.30 0.11 7.76
N SER A 133 -15.24 0.84 7.42
CA SER A 133 -14.06 0.96 8.26
C SER A 133 -14.41 1.58 9.62
N ALA A 134 -13.66 1.22 10.66
CA ALA A 134 -13.84 1.80 11.99
C ALA A 134 -13.66 3.33 12.00
N ASN A 135 -12.93 3.87 11.03
CA ASN A 135 -12.63 5.29 10.89
C ASN A 135 -13.59 6.03 9.95
N ALA A 136 -14.64 5.39 9.42
CA ALA A 136 -15.54 5.98 8.44
C ALA A 136 -16.15 7.32 8.87
N GLN A 137 -16.45 7.49 10.17
CA GLN A 137 -17.01 8.73 10.71
C GLN A 137 -16.00 9.90 10.74
N ALA A 138 -14.70 9.61 10.67
CA ALA A 138 -13.64 10.61 10.64
C ALA A 138 -13.23 11.01 9.21
N LYS A 139 -13.77 10.32 8.18
CA LYS A 139 -13.46 10.55 6.77
C LYS A 139 -14.32 11.70 6.24
N ILE A 140 -13.69 12.72 5.66
CA ILE A 140 -14.37 13.94 5.18
C ILE A 140 -15.03 13.66 3.81
N PRO A 141 -16.37 13.67 3.68
CA PRO A 141 -17.01 13.49 2.38
C PRO A 141 -16.70 14.65 1.43
N ARG A 142 -16.46 14.36 0.14
CA ARG A 142 -16.16 15.35 -0.92
C ARG A 142 -17.39 16.18 -1.30
N ALA A 143 -17.97 16.92 -0.37
CA ALA A 143 -18.92 17.99 -0.70
C ALA A 143 -18.22 19.32 -1.05
N ALA A 144 -16.88 19.39 -1.07
CA ALA A 144 -16.15 20.66 -1.10
C ALA A 144 -14.90 20.73 -1.99
N ALA A 145 -14.73 19.84 -2.98
CA ALA A 145 -13.70 20.05 -4.00
C ALA A 145 -14.39 20.40 -5.32
N PRO A 146 -14.16 21.59 -5.91
CA PRO A 146 -14.74 21.94 -7.19
C PRO A 146 -14.27 20.92 -8.23
N VAL A 147 -15.23 20.32 -8.91
CA VAL A 147 -15.03 19.71 -10.22
C VAL A 147 -14.50 20.85 -11.10
N ASN A 148 -13.19 20.87 -11.36
CA ASN A 148 -12.67 21.75 -12.39
C ASN A 148 -13.27 21.27 -13.71
N LYS A 149 -14.16 22.12 -14.26
CA LYS A 149 -14.75 21.98 -15.59
C LYS A 149 -13.69 22.09 -16.67
#